data_AF-A0A534ULC3-F1
#
_entry.id   AF-A0A534ULC3-F1
#
_cell.length_a   1.000
_cell.length_b   1.000
_cell.length_c   1.000
_cell.angle_alpha   90.00
_cell.angle_beta   90.00
_cell.angle_gamma   90.00
#
_symmetry.space_group_name_H-M   'P 1'
#
loop_
_entity.id
_entity.type
_entity.pdbx_description
1 polymer ?
#
loop_
_entity_poly.entity_id
_entity_poly.type
_entity_poly.pdbx_seq_one_letter_code
_entity_poly.pdbx_strand_id
1 'polypeptide(L)'
;MPGASALRRLAASIAVPLVAAGLVLTGCGPAMKRPEVDRQNLLKLRSASDERATATGEKIIVRLLQRTKAEYDRRAAAGQPPPVIDILIVSGGGDWGAFGAGFLKGWLKVPAQHPLAKPEFDAVTGVSTGALIAPFAFLGDEGSIDQIENLYRNPHPDWVKQRGILFFLPDNISFAEV
;
A
#
# COMPACT_ATOMS: atom_id res chain seq x y z
N MET A 1 -51.60 -21.05 39.80
CA MET A 1 -50.38 -20.22 39.82
C MET A 1 -49.52 -20.60 38.61
N PRO A 2 -49.18 -19.68 37.69
CA PRO A 2 -48.41 -20.03 36.50
C PRO A 2 -46.99 -20.45 36.92
N GLY A 3 -46.53 -21.60 36.42
CA GLY A 3 -45.25 -22.20 36.80
C GLY A 3 -44.05 -21.39 36.30
N ALA A 4 -42.92 -21.48 37.02
CA ALA A 4 -41.70 -20.71 36.76
C ALA A 4 -41.15 -20.81 35.32
N SER A 5 -41.52 -21.85 34.56
CA SER A 5 -41.20 -21.99 33.13
C SER A 5 -41.99 -21.04 32.22
N ALA A 6 -43.24 -20.72 32.56
CA ALA A 6 -44.08 -19.79 31.82
C ALA A 6 -43.58 -18.35 31.98
N LEU A 7 -43.15 -17.96 33.19
CA LEU A 7 -42.52 -16.67 33.44
C LEU A 7 -41.18 -16.51 32.70
N ARG A 8 -40.33 -17.55 32.66
CA ARG A 8 -39.07 -17.51 31.90
C ARG A 8 -39.28 -17.39 30.38
N ARG A 9 -40.29 -18.08 29.84
CA ARG A 9 -40.65 -17.96 28.41
C ARG A 9 -41.17 -16.56 28.09
N LEU A 10 -42.06 -16.02 28.91
CA LEU A 10 -42.62 -14.67 28.73
C LEU A 10 -41.52 -13.58 28.83
N ALA A 11 -40.60 -13.71 29.80
CA ALA A 11 -39.47 -12.79 29.93
C ALA A 11 -38.54 -12.84 28.71
N ALA A 12 -38.26 -14.02 28.16
CA ALA A 12 -37.48 -14.17 26.93
C ALA A 12 -38.22 -13.62 25.69
N SER A 13 -39.55 -13.78 25.61
CA SER A 13 -40.38 -13.24 24.53
C SER A 13 -40.42 -11.71 24.50
N ILE A 14 -40.19 -11.06 25.63
CA ILE A 14 -40.18 -9.59 25.76
C ILE A 14 -38.76 -9.03 25.63
N ALA A 15 -37.75 -9.75 26.13
CA ALA A 15 -36.36 -9.30 26.08
C ALA A 15 -35.80 -9.24 24.64
N VAL A 16 -36.12 -10.22 23.80
CA VAL A 16 -35.65 -10.26 22.40
C VAL A 16 -36.13 -9.05 21.57
N PRO A 17 -37.43 -8.71 21.54
CA PRO A 17 -37.89 -7.53 20.81
C PRO A 17 -37.40 -6.20 21.41
N LEU A 18 -37.18 -6.12 22.73
CA LEU A 18 -36.59 -4.93 23.35
C LEU A 18 -35.12 -4.73 22.97
N VAL A 19 -34.32 -5.80 22.93
CA VAL A 19 -32.93 -5.74 22.45
C VAL A 19 -32.89 -5.40 20.95
N ALA A 20 -33.79 -5.99 20.15
CA ALA A 20 -33.92 -5.66 18.74
C ALA A 20 -34.34 -4.20 18.51
N ALA A 21 -35.30 -3.69 19.28
CA ALA A 21 -35.72 -2.28 19.21
C ALA A 21 -34.60 -1.33 19.68
N GLY A 22 -33.84 -1.70 20.71
CA GLY A 22 -32.66 -0.96 21.16
C GLY A 22 -31.59 -0.85 20.07
N LEU A 23 -31.27 -1.97 19.40
CA LEU A 23 -30.33 -2.01 18.28
C LEU A 23 -30.77 -1.16 17.08
N VAL A 24 -32.07 -1.13 16.77
CA VAL A 24 -32.64 -0.29 15.70
C VAL A 24 -32.56 1.20 16.05
N LEU A 25 -32.80 1.56 17.31
CA LEU A 25 -32.79 2.95 17.76
C LEU A 25 -31.38 3.54 17.92
N THR A 26 -30.36 2.71 18.17
CA THR A 26 -28.95 3.16 18.28
C THR A 26 -28.13 2.96 17.00
N GLY A 27 -28.72 2.40 15.94
CA GLY A 27 -28.02 2.10 14.67
C GLY A 27 -27.78 3.30 13.75
N CYS A 28 -28.34 4.46 14.06
CA CYS A 28 -28.09 5.71 13.34
C CYS A 28 -26.94 6.48 14.00
N GLY A 29 -25.70 6.02 13.79
CA GLY A 29 -24.54 6.86 14.06
C GLY A 29 -24.52 8.09 13.13
N PRO A 30 -23.83 9.18 13.51
CA PRO A 30 -23.78 10.38 12.70
C PRO A 30 -23.06 10.06 11.39
N ALA A 31 -23.83 10.02 10.29
CA ALA A 31 -23.30 9.85 8.95
C ALA A 31 -22.09 10.76 8.76
N MET A 32 -20.97 10.18 8.37
CA MET A 32 -19.72 10.91 8.27
C MET A 32 -19.86 12.02 7.22
N LYS A 33 -20.00 13.26 7.71
CA LYS A 33 -20.08 14.43 6.83
C LYS A 33 -18.67 14.86 6.49
N ARG A 34 -18.21 14.48 5.29
CA ARG A 34 -17.06 15.17 4.69
C ARG A 34 -17.45 16.65 4.54
N PRO A 35 -16.63 17.60 4.99
CA PRO A 35 -16.90 19.01 4.76
C PRO A 35 -17.15 19.25 3.27
N GLU A 36 -18.25 19.91 2.94
CA GLU A 36 -18.51 20.29 1.54
C GLU A 36 -17.41 21.27 1.12
N VAL A 37 -16.63 20.86 0.12
CA VAL A 37 -15.64 21.72 -0.50
C VAL A 37 -16.27 22.26 -1.77
N ASP A 38 -16.34 23.58 -1.88
CA ASP A 38 -16.84 24.23 -3.09
C ASP A 38 -16.10 23.71 -4.35
N ARG A 39 -16.85 23.54 -5.44
CA ARG A 39 -16.35 22.99 -6.70
C ARG A 39 -15.20 23.83 -7.26
N GLN A 40 -15.25 25.16 -7.17
CA GLN A 40 -14.15 25.99 -7.65
C GLN A 40 -12.90 25.76 -6.81
N ASN A 41 -13.03 25.61 -5.49
CA ASN A 41 -11.91 25.26 -4.63
C ASN A 41 -11.33 23.88 -4.96
N LEU A 42 -12.16 22.86 -5.20
CA LEU A 42 -11.70 21.53 -5.64
C LEU A 42 -10.93 21.58 -6.97
N LEU A 43 -11.44 22.33 -7.94
CA LEU A 43 -10.77 22.51 -9.23
C LEU A 43 -9.41 23.22 -9.07
N LYS A 44 -9.35 24.27 -8.23
CA LYS A 44 -8.09 24.95 -7.91
C LYS A 44 -7.07 24.01 -7.27
N LEU A 45 -7.50 23.21 -6.28
CA LEU A 45 -6.63 22.23 -5.62
C LEU A 45 -6.10 21.17 -6.59
N ARG A 46 -6.98 20.66 -7.47
CA ARG A 46 -6.59 19.71 -8.52
C ARG A 46 -5.58 20.34 -9.48
N SER A 47 -5.87 21.51 -10.05
CA SER A 47 -4.95 22.18 -10.98
C SER A 47 -3.58 22.44 -10.34
N ALA A 48 -3.55 22.92 -9.10
CA ALA A 48 -2.29 23.12 -8.39
C ALA A 48 -1.54 21.80 -8.12
N SER A 49 -2.25 20.69 -7.90
CA SER A 49 -1.64 19.36 -7.77
C SER A 49 -1.08 18.87 -9.11
N ASP A 50 -1.85 19.01 -10.19
CA ASP A 50 -1.48 18.59 -11.54
C ASP A 50 -0.26 19.39 -12.05
N GLU A 51 -0.22 20.71 -11.78
CA GLU A 51 0.94 21.56 -12.07
C GLU A 51 2.19 21.12 -11.30
N ARG A 52 2.08 20.82 -10.00
CA ARG A 52 3.20 20.31 -9.20
C ARG A 52 3.69 18.95 -9.68
N ALA A 53 2.77 18.04 -10.01
CA ALA A 53 3.10 16.72 -10.54
C ALA A 53 3.82 16.84 -11.87
N THR A 54 3.33 17.68 -12.78
CA THR A 54 3.94 17.94 -14.09
C THR A 54 5.33 18.56 -13.93
N ALA A 55 5.47 19.63 -13.14
CA ALA A 55 6.75 20.28 -12.90
C ALA A 55 7.77 19.35 -12.22
N THR A 56 7.31 18.45 -11.35
CA THR A 56 8.18 17.44 -10.72
C THR A 56 8.59 16.37 -11.73
N GLY A 57 7.64 15.86 -12.52
CA GLY A 57 7.90 14.90 -13.58
C GLY A 57 8.91 15.41 -14.61
N GLU A 58 8.73 16.64 -15.09
CA GLU A 58 9.68 17.29 -16.02
C GLU A 58 11.09 17.37 -15.44
N LYS A 59 11.23 17.80 -14.17
CA LYS A 59 12.53 17.87 -13.50
C LYS A 59 13.20 16.50 -13.39
N ILE A 60 12.43 15.46 -13.03
CA ILE A 60 12.93 14.09 -12.90
C ILE A 60 13.39 13.56 -14.26
N ILE A 61 12.54 13.69 -15.30
CA ILE A 61 12.83 13.21 -16.64
C ILE A 61 14.06 13.90 -17.22
N VAL A 62 14.12 15.23 -17.14
CA VAL A 62 15.27 15.99 -17.66
C VAL A 62 16.56 15.60 -16.95
N ARG A 63 16.54 15.46 -15.62
CA ARG A 63 17.71 15.05 -14.86
C ARG A 63 18.16 13.62 -15.21
N LEU A 64 17.21 12.69 -15.37
CA LEU A 64 17.51 11.32 -15.77
C LEU A 64 18.12 11.27 -17.18
N LEU A 65 17.51 11.95 -18.15
CA LEU A 65 18.02 12.03 -19.53
C LEU A 65 19.43 12.63 -19.60
N GLN A 66 19.68 13.70 -18.84
CA GLN A 66 21.01 14.31 -18.76
C GLN A 66 22.06 13.35 -18.19
N ARG A 67 21.72 12.62 -17.12
CA ARG A 67 22.62 11.62 -16.51
C ARG A 67 22.91 10.49 -17.49
N THR A 68 21.88 9.92 -18.10
CA THR A 68 22.03 8.82 -19.07
C THR A 68 22.83 9.26 -20.29
N LYS A 69 22.58 10.46 -20.82
CA LYS A 69 23.37 10.98 -21.94
C LYS A 69 24.84 11.21 -21.57
N ALA A 70 25.12 11.77 -20.41
CA ALA A 70 26.49 11.97 -19.94
C ALA A 70 27.23 10.63 -19.73
N GLU A 71 26.55 9.58 -19.29
CA GLU A 71 27.13 8.24 -19.24
C GLU A 71 27.36 7.64 -20.63
N TYR A 72 26.38 7.75 -21.52
CA TYR A 72 26.49 7.30 -22.90
C TYR A 72 27.68 7.93 -23.61
N ASP A 73 27.81 9.27 -23.55
CA ASP A 73 28.88 10.00 -24.22
C ASP A 73 30.26 9.59 -23.66
N ARG A 74 30.38 9.36 -22.34
CA ARG A 74 31.61 8.87 -21.70
C ARG A 74 31.99 7.47 -22.18
N ARG A 75 31.04 6.54 -22.25
CA ARG A 75 31.29 5.17 -22.74
C ARG A 75 31.65 5.16 -24.23
N ALA A 76 30.94 5.94 -25.04
CA ALA A 76 31.22 6.08 -26.46
C ALA A 76 32.64 6.61 -26.71
N ALA A 77 33.06 7.64 -25.97
CA ALA A 77 34.43 8.17 -26.05
C ALA A 77 35.50 7.14 -25.63
N ALA A 78 35.17 6.22 -24.73
CA ALA A 78 36.03 5.13 -24.30
C ALA A 78 35.96 3.88 -25.21
N GLY A 79 35.18 3.91 -26.30
CA GLY A 79 34.97 2.74 -27.17
C GLY A 79 34.22 1.59 -26.49
N GLN A 80 33.51 1.87 -25.40
CA GLN A 80 32.72 0.90 -24.65
C GLN A 80 31.31 0.76 -25.23
N PRO A 81 30.63 -0.39 -25.03
CA PRO A 81 29.24 -0.54 -25.44
C PRO A 81 28.34 0.48 -24.73
N PRO A 82 27.21 0.86 -25.35
CA PRO A 82 26.22 1.73 -24.72
C PRO A 82 25.81 1.24 -23.32
N PRO A 83 25.51 2.15 -22.38
CA PRO A 83 24.97 1.77 -21.09
C PRO A 83 23.61 1.09 -21.28
N VAL A 84 23.33 0.10 -20.43
CA VAL A 84 22.00 -0.51 -20.29
C VAL A 84 21.28 0.22 -19.15
N ILE A 85 19.95 0.29 -19.22
CA ILE A 85 19.13 0.86 -18.15
C ILE A 85 18.34 -0.28 -17.51
N ASP A 86 18.60 -0.55 -16.23
CA ASP A 86 17.96 -1.63 -15.48
C ASP A 86 16.81 -1.08 -14.62
N ILE A 87 15.58 -1.51 -14.92
CA ILE A 87 14.36 -1.04 -14.24
C ILE A 87 13.65 -2.23 -13.60
N LEU A 88 13.38 -2.13 -12.29
CA LEU A 88 12.55 -3.08 -11.57
C LEU A 88 11.15 -2.50 -11.34
N ILE A 89 10.12 -3.26 -11.69
CA ILE A 89 8.71 -2.92 -11.46
C ILE A 89 8.09 -3.96 -10.55
N VAL A 90 7.62 -3.54 -9.37
CA VAL A 90 7.05 -4.42 -8.35
C VAL A 90 5.54 -4.19 -8.27
N SER A 91 4.76 -5.24 -8.54
CA SER A 91 3.30 -5.17 -8.48
C SER A 91 2.77 -5.01 -7.04
N GLY A 92 1.50 -4.61 -6.94
CA GLY A 92 0.75 -4.72 -5.68
C GLY A 92 0.40 -6.17 -5.34
N GLY A 93 -0.16 -6.37 -4.14
CA GLY A 93 -0.56 -7.69 -3.66
C GLY A 93 -0.87 -7.78 -2.16
N GLY A 94 -0.80 -6.70 -1.39
CA GLY A 94 -0.95 -6.77 0.06
C GLY A 94 0.04 -7.77 0.67
N ASP A 95 -0.46 -8.67 1.52
CA ASP A 95 0.36 -9.66 2.23
C ASP A 95 1.18 -10.58 1.30
N TRP A 96 0.77 -10.75 0.04
CA TRP A 96 1.55 -11.45 -0.98
C TRP A 96 2.89 -10.78 -1.31
N GLY A 97 3.12 -9.55 -0.83
CA GLY A 97 4.43 -8.90 -0.85
C GLY A 97 5.53 -9.72 -0.16
N ALA A 98 5.18 -10.67 0.71
CA ALA A 98 6.10 -11.66 1.27
C ALA A 98 6.85 -12.45 0.19
N PHE A 99 6.18 -12.78 -0.93
CA PHE A 99 6.84 -13.42 -2.08
C PHE A 99 7.88 -12.48 -2.70
N GLY A 100 7.54 -11.21 -2.91
CA GLY A 100 8.45 -10.22 -3.49
C GLY A 100 9.67 -9.98 -2.62
N ALA A 101 9.48 -9.82 -1.30
CA ALA A 101 10.57 -9.64 -0.36
C ALA A 101 11.46 -10.89 -0.25
N GLY A 102 10.87 -12.08 -0.17
CA GLY A 102 11.60 -13.35 -0.17
C GLY A 102 12.36 -13.60 -1.48
N PHE A 103 11.76 -13.23 -2.63
CA PHE A 103 12.40 -13.30 -3.94
C PHE A 103 13.66 -12.42 -3.97
N LEU A 104 13.58 -11.17 -3.49
CA LEU A 104 14.74 -10.28 -3.41
C LEU A 104 15.86 -10.86 -2.53
N LYS A 105 15.52 -11.42 -1.35
CA LYS A 105 16.50 -12.09 -0.47
C LYS A 105 17.14 -13.31 -1.13
N GLY A 106 16.37 -14.06 -1.91
CA GLY A 106 16.90 -15.17 -2.72
C GLY A 106 17.80 -14.69 -3.86
N TRP A 107 17.40 -13.63 -4.55
CA TRP A 107 18.12 -13.08 -5.69
C TRP A 107 19.51 -12.55 -5.29
N LEU A 108 19.65 -12.00 -4.08
CA LEU A 108 20.94 -11.61 -3.50
C LEU A 108 21.95 -12.76 -3.35
N LYS A 109 21.48 -14.01 -3.30
CA LYS A 109 22.36 -15.19 -3.19
C LYS A 109 22.93 -15.62 -4.54
N VAL A 110 22.41 -15.08 -5.64
CA VAL A 110 22.92 -15.38 -6.98
C VAL A 110 24.29 -14.71 -7.13
N PRO A 111 25.38 -15.46 -7.42
CA PRO A 111 26.72 -14.89 -7.54
C PRO A 111 26.77 -13.80 -8.60
N ALA A 112 27.54 -12.73 -8.36
CA ALA A 112 27.62 -11.58 -9.26
C ALA A 112 28.05 -11.91 -10.71
N GLN A 113 28.78 -13.02 -10.90
CA GLN A 113 29.24 -13.47 -12.22
C GLN A 113 28.18 -14.32 -12.96
N HIS A 114 27.12 -14.71 -12.27
CA HIS A 114 26.04 -15.49 -12.87
C HIS A 114 25.21 -14.59 -13.79
N PRO A 115 24.76 -15.05 -14.97
CA PRO A 115 23.97 -14.23 -15.91
C PRO A 115 22.60 -13.79 -15.37
N LEU A 116 22.15 -14.38 -14.25
CA LEU A 116 20.93 -14.02 -13.55
C LEU A 116 21.20 -13.25 -12.24
N ALA A 117 22.42 -12.75 -12.02
CA ALA A 117 22.73 -11.91 -10.87
C ALA A 117 21.83 -10.68 -10.87
N LYS A 118 21.41 -10.23 -9.67
CA LYS A 118 20.61 -9.02 -9.54
C LYS A 118 21.48 -7.82 -9.97
N PRO A 119 21.07 -7.02 -10.97
CA PRO A 119 21.80 -5.81 -11.32
C PRO A 119 21.65 -4.74 -10.23
N GLU A 120 22.43 -3.66 -10.38
CA GLU A 120 22.12 -2.39 -9.73
C GLU A 120 21.06 -1.69 -10.58
N PHE A 121 19.89 -1.42 -10.00
CA PHE A 121 18.78 -0.83 -10.73
C PHE A 121 18.94 0.70 -10.83
N ASP A 122 18.74 1.25 -12.02
CA ASP A 122 18.65 2.69 -12.25
C ASP A 122 17.34 3.28 -11.73
N ALA A 123 16.29 2.45 -11.71
CA ALA A 123 14.99 2.81 -11.18
C ALA A 123 14.26 1.58 -10.62
N VAL A 124 13.60 1.77 -9.48
CA VAL A 124 12.62 0.83 -8.96
C VAL A 124 11.31 1.55 -8.72
N THR A 125 10.22 0.97 -9.19
CA THR A 125 8.86 1.49 -8.97
C THR A 125 7.92 0.38 -8.55
N GLY A 126 6.80 0.74 -7.93
CA GLY A 126 5.77 -0.22 -7.60
C GLY A 126 4.46 0.42 -7.18
N VAL A 127 3.45 -0.43 -6.99
CA VAL A 127 2.10 -0.04 -6.56
C VAL A 127 1.74 -0.79 -5.27
N SER A 128 1.08 -0.11 -4.33
CA SER A 128 0.64 -0.71 -3.05
C SER A 128 1.83 -1.36 -2.33
N THR A 129 1.76 -2.65 -2.01
CA THR A 129 2.87 -3.42 -1.43
C THR A 129 4.17 -3.30 -2.22
N GLY A 130 4.11 -3.19 -3.54
CA GLY A 130 5.28 -2.97 -4.39
C GLY A 130 5.90 -1.59 -4.18
N ALA A 131 5.09 -0.56 -3.90
CA ALA A 131 5.60 0.77 -3.56
C ALA A 131 6.33 0.78 -2.21
N LEU A 132 5.90 -0.07 -1.28
CA LEU A 132 6.58 -0.28 0.01
C LEU A 132 7.91 -1.04 -0.16
N ILE A 133 7.95 -2.03 -1.06
CA ILE A 133 9.17 -2.81 -1.34
C ILE A 133 10.20 -2.01 -2.15
N ALA A 134 9.74 -1.15 -3.06
CA ALA A 134 10.58 -0.47 -4.05
C ALA A 134 11.82 0.25 -3.47
N PRO A 135 11.74 1.04 -2.38
CA PRO A 135 12.91 1.70 -1.80
C PRO A 135 13.98 0.72 -1.31
N PHE A 136 13.58 -0.39 -0.69
CA PHE A 136 14.51 -1.41 -0.20
C PHE A 136 15.16 -2.17 -1.35
N ALA A 137 14.39 -2.48 -2.39
CA ALA A 137 14.93 -3.10 -3.61
C ALA A 137 15.89 -2.17 -4.37
N PHE A 138 15.67 -0.85 -4.31
CA PHE A 138 16.55 0.15 -4.90
C PHE A 138 17.88 0.28 -4.13
N LEU A 139 17.83 0.33 -2.79
CA LEU A 139 19.06 0.28 -1.97
C LEU A 139 19.81 -1.03 -2.19
N GLY A 140 19.07 -2.14 -2.25
CA GLY A 140 19.54 -3.43 -2.73
C GLY A 140 20.62 -4.10 -1.87
N ASP A 141 21.06 -3.48 -0.77
CA ASP A 141 21.97 -4.08 0.19
C ASP A 141 21.26 -5.13 1.06
N GLU A 142 22.05 -6.04 1.64
CA GLU A 142 21.51 -7.14 2.43
C GLU A 142 20.68 -6.67 3.63
N GLY A 143 21.09 -5.60 4.30
CA GLY A 143 20.36 -5.04 5.45
C GLY A 143 19.00 -4.49 5.07
N SER A 144 18.93 -3.71 3.99
CA SER A 144 17.65 -3.20 3.47
C SER A 144 16.72 -4.34 3.03
N ILE A 145 17.24 -5.36 2.35
CA ILE A 145 16.44 -6.51 1.93
C ILE A 145 15.97 -7.34 3.13
N ASP A 146 16.81 -7.50 4.16
CA ASP A 146 16.42 -8.18 5.40
C ASP A 146 15.34 -7.43 6.17
N GLN A 147 15.38 -6.10 6.17
CA GLN A 147 14.34 -5.30 6.82
C GLN A 147 12.97 -5.50 6.16
N ILE A 148 12.89 -5.44 4.83
CA ILE A 148 11.61 -5.64 4.13
C ILE A 148 11.15 -7.09 4.20
N GLU A 149 12.07 -8.06 4.17
CA GLU A 149 11.74 -9.48 4.36
C GLU A 149 11.18 -9.74 5.76
N ASN A 150 11.84 -9.22 6.79
CA ASN A 150 11.40 -9.33 8.17
C ASN A 150 10.03 -8.65 8.39
N LEU A 151 9.79 -7.51 7.73
CA LEU A 151 8.49 -6.84 7.76
C LEU A 151 7.36 -7.80 7.34
N TYR A 152 7.50 -8.47 6.19
CA TYR A 152 6.47 -9.42 5.74
C TYR A 152 6.46 -10.75 6.48
N ARG A 153 7.60 -11.19 7.03
CA ARG A 153 7.71 -12.44 7.80
C ARG A 153 7.10 -12.30 9.19
N ASN A 154 7.24 -11.13 9.81
CA ASN A 154 6.82 -10.85 11.18
C ASN A 154 5.89 -9.64 11.23
N PRO A 155 4.70 -9.70 10.60
CA PRO A 155 3.75 -8.59 10.64
C PRO A 155 3.21 -8.40 12.06
N HIS A 156 3.14 -7.16 12.51
CA HIS A 156 2.52 -6.86 13.80
C HIS A 156 0.99 -6.98 13.66
N PRO A 157 0.27 -7.54 14.65
CA PRO A 157 -1.18 -7.79 14.55
C PRO A 157 -2.06 -6.54 14.40
N ASP A 158 -1.51 -5.34 14.57
CA ASP A 158 -2.23 -4.07 14.46
C ASP A 158 -1.98 -3.30 13.15
N TRP A 159 -1.18 -3.84 12.21
CA TRP A 159 -0.89 -3.16 10.95
C TRP A 159 -2.11 -2.96 10.07
N VAL A 160 -2.99 -3.98 10.02
CA VAL A 160 -4.25 -3.92 9.31
C VAL A 160 -5.28 -4.70 10.11
N LYS A 161 -6.20 -4.00 10.76
CA LYS A 161 -7.28 -4.62 11.52
C LYS A 161 -8.60 -4.49 10.78
N GLN A 162 -9.13 -5.60 10.28
CA GLN A 162 -10.44 -5.62 9.61
C GLN A 162 -11.54 -5.18 10.57
N ARG A 163 -12.48 -4.35 10.11
CA ARG A 163 -13.61 -3.84 10.91
C ARG A 163 -14.75 -4.87 11.11
N GLY A 164 -14.43 -6.16 11.01
CA GLY A 164 -15.38 -7.27 11.17
C GLY A 164 -16.47 -7.34 10.09
N ILE A 165 -17.51 -8.13 10.34
CA ILE A 165 -18.58 -8.39 9.34
C ILE A 165 -19.39 -7.13 8.99
N LEU A 166 -19.39 -6.12 9.85
CA LEU A 166 -20.13 -4.87 9.66
C LEU A 166 -19.26 -3.74 9.10
N PHE A 167 -18.13 -4.07 8.44
CA PHE A 167 -17.23 -3.07 7.85
C PHE A 167 -17.92 -2.12 6.86
N PHE A 168 -19.02 -2.56 6.23
CA PHE A 168 -19.76 -1.80 5.22
C PHE A 168 -20.72 -0.76 5.80
N LEU A 169 -20.85 -0.66 7.13
CA LEU A 169 -21.70 0.35 7.76
C LEU A 169 -21.24 1.78 7.39
N PRO A 170 -22.17 2.75 7.22
CA PRO A 170 -21.86 4.08 6.70
C PRO A 170 -20.82 4.89 7.50
N ASP A 171 -20.63 4.57 8.77
CA ASP A 171 -19.67 5.24 9.65
C ASP A 171 -18.23 4.70 9.51
N ASN A 172 -18.03 3.62 8.75
CA ASN A 172 -16.70 3.07 8.47
C ASN A 172 -16.15 3.66 7.15
N ILE A 173 -15.04 4.39 7.23
CA ILE A 173 -14.37 4.99 6.05
C ILE A 173 -13.63 3.99 5.16
N SER A 174 -13.35 2.80 5.68
CA SER A 174 -12.56 1.78 4.99
C SER A 174 -12.87 0.39 5.54
N PHE A 175 -12.45 -0.63 4.80
CA PHE A 175 -12.55 -2.04 5.17
C PHE A 175 -11.76 -2.40 6.46
N ALA A 176 -10.68 -1.66 6.73
CA ALA A 176 -9.77 -1.92 7.84
C ALA A 176 -9.24 -0.63 8.47
N GLU A 177 -8.84 -0.73 9.73
CA GLU A 177 -7.97 0.21 10.44
C GLU A 177 -6.52 -0.10 10.09
N VAL A 178 -5.75 0.94 9.79
CA VAL A 178 -4.34 0.90 9.35
C VAL A 178 -3.58 1.93 10.16
#